data_AF-A0A1I8FF17-F1
#
_entry.id   AF-A0A1I8FF17-F1
#
_cell.length_a   1.000
_cell.length_b   1.000
_cell.length_c   1.000
_cell.angle_alpha   90.00
_cell.angle_beta   90.00
_cell.angle_gamma   90.00
#
_symmetry.space_group_name_H-M   'P 1'
#
loop_
_entity.id
_entity.type
_entity.pdbx_description
1 polymer ?
#
loop_
_entity_poly.entity_id
_entity_poly.type
_entity_poly.pdbx_seq_one_letter_code
_entity_poly.pdbx_strand_id
1 'polypeptide(L)'
;FNPKLQRVERKKCNMSSLLRHRQQKHSEDDRQQYKYQPLPPYADKVYLARQKKPDPWWIVALEVSILLATICFGYYAYNHFDHLHFHVTKAYAHLGYEDAQHQVGQRYLHGKGVEQHHGEAMRWFKQAAERGHPHASYNVAVGHLKGLPSNLKPGEARKYLHRAAAKGHYSSSRYAQ
;
A
#
# COMPACT_ATOMS: atom_id res chain seq x y z
N PHE A 1 52.67 -19.53 70.00
CA PHE A 1 51.81 -18.48 69.45
C PHE A 1 52.57 -17.73 68.36
N ASN A 2 52.28 -18.00 67.08
CA ASN A 2 53.06 -17.43 65.98
C ASN A 2 52.51 -16.03 65.60
N PRO A 3 53.22 -14.93 65.93
CA PRO A 3 52.71 -13.56 65.79
C PRO A 3 52.51 -13.13 64.33
N LYS A 4 53.02 -13.91 63.35
CA LYS A 4 52.87 -13.62 61.92
C LYS A 4 51.48 -13.95 61.37
N LEU A 5 50.80 -14.99 61.87
CA LEU A 5 49.48 -15.40 61.40
C LEU A 5 48.36 -14.45 61.87
N GLN A 6 48.41 -13.95 63.11
CA GLN A 6 47.45 -12.95 63.62
C GLN A 6 47.51 -11.62 62.86
N ARG A 7 48.68 -11.24 62.32
CA ARG A 7 48.83 -10.04 61.47
C ARG A 7 48.10 -10.20 60.13
N VAL A 8 48.05 -11.42 59.57
CA VAL A 8 47.42 -11.67 58.27
C VAL A 8 45.90 -11.68 58.41
N GLU A 9 45.35 -12.29 59.47
CA GLU A 9 43.90 -12.28 59.71
C GLU A 9 43.37 -10.89 60.10
N ARG A 10 44.09 -10.13 60.93
CA ARG A 10 43.72 -8.72 61.19
C ARG A 10 43.73 -7.87 59.91
N LYS A 11 44.64 -8.14 58.97
CA LYS A 11 44.67 -7.47 57.66
C LYS A 11 43.50 -7.88 56.76
N LYS A 12 43.07 -9.16 56.77
CA LYS A 12 41.88 -9.63 56.02
C LYS A 12 40.57 -9.08 56.58
N CYS A 13 40.44 -9.00 57.91
CA CYS A 13 39.28 -8.39 58.57
C CYS A 13 39.18 -6.88 58.26
N ASN A 14 40.31 -6.16 58.30
CA ASN A 14 40.36 -4.75 57.91
C ASN A 14 40.09 -4.54 56.41
N MET A 15 40.52 -5.45 55.52
CA MET A 15 40.25 -5.31 54.09
C MET A 15 38.78 -5.56 53.72
N SER A 16 38.11 -6.52 54.38
CA SER A 16 36.69 -6.79 54.12
C SER A 16 35.75 -5.73 54.72
N SER A 17 36.14 -5.06 55.80
CA SER A 17 35.46 -3.85 56.30
C SER A 17 35.73 -2.64 55.41
N LEU A 18 36.96 -2.48 54.91
CA LEU A 18 37.32 -1.45 53.93
C LEU A 18 36.58 -1.60 52.60
N LEU A 19 36.40 -2.84 52.10
CA LEU A 19 35.66 -3.09 50.86
C LEU A 19 34.15 -2.83 51.02
N ARG A 20 33.55 -3.17 52.18
CA ARG A 20 32.15 -2.82 52.49
C ARG A 20 31.95 -1.32 52.65
N HIS A 21 32.87 -0.62 53.33
CA HIS A 21 32.85 0.83 53.39
C HIS A 21 33.05 1.47 52.01
N ARG A 22 33.91 0.92 51.15
CA ARG A 22 34.15 1.44 49.80
C ARG A 22 32.94 1.20 48.89
N GLN A 23 32.23 0.08 49.01
CA GLN A 23 30.98 -0.16 48.27
C GLN A 23 29.81 0.70 48.76
N GLN A 24 29.65 0.89 50.07
CA GLN A 24 28.65 1.82 50.61
C GLN A 24 28.95 3.27 50.18
N LYS A 25 30.22 3.69 50.24
CA LYS A 25 30.65 5.02 49.80
C LYS A 25 30.48 5.23 48.30
N HIS A 26 30.69 4.21 47.47
CA HIS A 26 30.41 4.27 46.02
C HIS A 26 28.89 4.36 45.76
N SER A 27 28.07 3.58 46.48
CA SER A 27 26.61 3.66 46.37
C SER A 27 25.98 4.94 46.95
N GLU A 28 26.68 5.61 47.87
CA GLU A 28 26.32 6.95 48.38
C GLU A 28 26.83 8.06 47.46
N ASP A 29 28.03 7.95 46.87
CA ASP A 29 28.55 8.85 45.83
C ASP A 29 27.63 8.82 44.59
N ASP A 30 27.21 7.64 44.13
CA ASP A 30 26.29 7.51 42.99
C ASP A 30 24.89 8.09 43.31
N ARG A 31 24.43 8.01 44.57
CA ARG A 31 23.19 8.67 45.02
C ARG A 31 23.34 10.17 45.24
N GLN A 32 24.53 10.65 45.61
CA GLN A 32 24.80 12.07 45.79
C GLN A 32 25.11 12.78 44.46
N GLN A 33 25.59 12.06 43.44
CA GLN A 33 25.82 12.63 42.10
C GLN A 33 24.52 13.10 41.42
N TYR A 34 23.35 12.61 41.87
CA TYR A 34 22.04 13.13 41.49
C TYR A 34 21.50 14.24 42.41
N LYS A 35 22.29 14.74 43.36
CA LYS A 35 21.87 15.75 44.32
C LYS A 35 22.87 16.92 44.37
N TYR A 36 22.59 17.91 43.51
CA TYR A 36 23.12 19.29 43.51
C TYR A 36 24.59 19.49 43.12
N GLN A 37 24.81 19.98 41.89
CA GLN A 37 26.01 20.74 41.53
C GLN A 37 25.78 22.24 41.83
N PRO A 38 26.70 22.95 42.51
CA PRO A 38 26.61 24.39 42.68
C PRO A 38 26.95 25.11 41.35
N LEU A 39 26.05 25.99 40.92
CA LEU A 39 26.14 26.73 39.65
C LEU A 39 27.36 27.68 39.66
N PRO A 40 28.20 27.71 38.59
CA PRO A 40 29.23 28.73 38.41
C PRO A 40 28.65 30.15 38.51
N PRO A 41 29.42 31.16 38.94
CA PRO A 41 28.94 32.54 39.14
C PRO A 41 28.51 33.26 37.84
N TYR A 42 28.64 32.59 36.69
CA TYR A 42 28.18 33.03 35.38
C TYR A 42 27.33 31.97 34.65
N ALA A 43 26.85 30.93 35.36
CA ALA A 43 26.07 29.84 34.79
C ALA A 43 24.56 29.98 35.03
N ASP A 44 24.05 31.19 34.90
CA ASP A 44 22.73 31.54 35.46
C ASP A 44 21.51 31.04 34.65
N LYS A 45 21.68 30.26 33.59
CA LYS A 45 20.54 29.61 32.90
C LYS A 45 20.95 28.26 32.33
N VAL A 46 20.99 27.22 33.17
CA VAL A 46 20.91 25.85 32.67
C VAL A 46 19.48 25.63 32.16
N TYR A 47 19.29 25.74 30.85
CA TYR A 47 18.03 25.40 30.21
C TYR A 47 17.84 23.88 30.29
N LEU A 48 17.17 23.40 31.34
CA LEU A 48 16.56 22.07 31.29
C LEU A 48 15.67 22.03 30.05
N ALA A 49 15.91 21.09 29.14
CA ALA A 49 15.08 20.91 27.96
C ALA A 49 13.63 20.71 28.44
N ARG A 50 12.82 21.76 28.26
CA ARG A 50 11.44 21.80 28.75
C ARG A 50 10.71 20.63 28.09
N GLN A 51 10.30 19.62 28.87
CA GLN A 51 9.61 18.47 28.30
C GLN A 51 8.35 18.99 27.59
N LYS A 52 8.29 18.76 26.27
CA LYS A 52 7.17 19.19 25.43
C LYS A 52 5.93 18.45 25.95
N LYS A 53 4.91 19.19 26.39
CA LYS A 53 3.64 18.59 26.80
C LYS A 53 3.11 17.78 25.61
N PRO A 54 2.52 16.58 25.82
CA PRO A 54 1.96 15.80 24.72
C PRO A 54 0.97 16.68 23.95
N ASP A 55 1.07 16.64 22.63
CA ASP A 55 0.22 17.45 21.78
C ASP A 55 -1.26 17.10 22.07
N PRO A 56 -2.16 18.10 22.15
CA PRO A 56 -3.57 17.86 22.41
C PRO A 56 -4.19 16.89 21.40
N TRP A 57 -5.10 16.04 21.86
CA TRP A 57 -5.76 15.02 21.02
C TRP A 57 -6.47 15.59 19.79
N TRP A 58 -6.95 16.84 19.84
CA TRP A 58 -7.62 17.50 18.72
C TRP A 58 -6.67 17.82 17.56
N ILE A 59 -5.37 18.00 17.81
CA ILE A 59 -4.36 18.19 16.76
C ILE A 59 -4.22 16.91 15.95
N VAL A 60 -4.10 15.77 16.62
CA VAL A 60 -4.06 14.44 15.97
C VAL A 60 -5.36 14.16 15.22
N ALA A 61 -6.51 14.56 15.79
CA ALA A 61 -7.80 14.44 15.10
C ALA A 61 -7.88 15.29 13.81
N LEU A 62 -7.29 16.49 13.80
CA LEU A 62 -7.20 17.33 12.60
C LEU A 62 -6.25 16.73 11.56
N GLU A 63 -5.11 16.19 11.96
CA GLU A 63 -4.20 15.51 11.01
C GLU A 63 -4.87 14.30 10.35
N VAL A 64 -5.55 13.47 11.13
CA VAL A 64 -6.29 12.32 10.60
C VAL A 64 -7.44 12.77 9.69
N SER A 65 -8.15 13.84 10.02
CA SER A 65 -9.24 14.34 9.17
C SER A 65 -8.73 14.88 7.84
N ILE A 66 -7.59 15.57 7.83
CA ILE A 66 -6.92 16.02 6.60
C ILE A 66 -6.51 14.80 5.76
N LEU A 67 -5.90 13.78 6.35
CA LEU A 67 -5.53 12.56 5.63
C LEU A 67 -6.75 11.86 5.03
N LEU A 68 -7.84 11.70 5.80
CA LEU A 68 -9.08 11.13 5.30
C LEU A 68 -9.69 11.97 4.17
N ALA A 69 -9.65 13.30 4.29
CA ALA A 69 -10.12 14.21 3.24
C ALA A 69 -9.30 14.08 1.96
N THR A 70 -7.96 13.95 2.04
CA THR A 70 -7.12 13.74 0.86
C THR A 70 -7.39 12.41 0.17
N ILE A 71 -7.60 11.33 0.94
CA ILE A 71 -7.97 10.02 0.41
C ILE A 71 -9.35 10.09 -0.26
N CYS A 72 -10.32 10.74 0.39
CA CYS A 72 -11.67 10.90 -0.14
C CYS A 72 -11.69 11.75 -1.43
N PHE A 73 -10.92 12.83 -1.46
CA PHE A 73 -10.73 13.65 -2.65
C PHE A 73 -10.05 12.87 -3.78
N GLY A 74 -9.03 12.08 -3.47
CA GLY A 74 -8.39 11.20 -4.45
C GLY A 74 -9.35 10.17 -5.04
N TYR A 75 -10.18 9.55 -4.21
CA TYR A 75 -11.22 8.62 -4.66
C TYR A 75 -12.29 9.30 -5.53
N TYR A 76 -12.74 10.49 -5.13
CA TYR A 76 -13.68 11.29 -5.92
C TYR A 76 -13.09 11.68 -7.28
N ALA A 77 -11.86 12.21 -7.29
CA ALA A 77 -11.17 12.59 -8.51
C ALA A 77 -10.98 11.38 -9.45
N TYR A 78 -10.57 10.24 -8.91
CA TYR A 78 -10.42 8.98 -9.66
C TYR A 78 -11.74 8.58 -10.36
N ASN A 79 -12.86 8.56 -9.62
CA ASN A 79 -14.17 8.23 -10.20
C ASN A 79 -14.64 9.26 -11.23
N HIS A 80 -14.38 10.55 -10.98
CA HIS A 80 -14.73 11.63 -11.91
C HIS A 80 -13.94 11.51 -13.23
N PHE A 81 -12.62 11.29 -13.14
CA PHE A 81 -11.77 11.05 -14.30
C PHE A 81 -12.20 9.79 -15.07
N ASP A 82 -12.57 8.73 -14.36
CA ASP A 82 -13.04 7.50 -14.99
C ASP A 82 -14.34 7.71 -15.80
N HIS A 83 -15.27 8.52 -15.29
CA HIS A 83 -16.49 8.88 -16.03
C HIS A 83 -16.18 9.76 -17.25
N LEU A 84 -15.32 10.77 -17.11
CA LEU A 84 -14.93 11.63 -18.24
C LEU A 84 -14.21 10.82 -19.34
N HIS A 85 -13.27 9.97 -18.94
CA HIS A 85 -12.54 9.10 -19.87
C HIS A 85 -13.48 8.17 -20.64
N PHE A 86 -14.54 7.66 -20.01
CA PHE A 86 -15.51 6.81 -20.70
C PHE A 86 -16.20 7.53 -21.87
N HIS A 87 -16.63 8.78 -21.70
CA HIS A 87 -17.29 9.54 -22.78
C HIS A 87 -16.36 9.81 -23.94
N VAL A 88 -15.10 10.17 -23.64
CA VAL A 88 -14.06 10.41 -24.65
C VAL A 88 -13.77 9.12 -25.42
N THR A 89 -13.53 8.00 -24.72
CA THR A 89 -13.29 6.69 -25.34
C THR A 89 -14.49 6.21 -26.15
N LYS A 90 -15.72 6.51 -25.70
CA LYS A 90 -16.94 6.23 -26.47
C LYS A 90 -17.00 7.05 -27.76
N ALA A 91 -16.63 8.33 -27.73
CA ALA A 91 -16.53 9.14 -28.95
C ALA A 91 -15.50 8.55 -29.94
N TYR A 92 -14.32 8.15 -29.47
CA TYR A 92 -13.34 7.45 -30.31
C TYR A 92 -13.85 6.10 -30.84
N ALA A 93 -14.61 5.35 -30.05
CA ALA A 93 -15.23 4.11 -30.49
C ALA A 93 -16.24 4.33 -31.63
N HIS A 94 -16.96 5.47 -31.62
CA HIS A 94 -17.84 5.88 -32.71
C HIS A 94 -17.08 6.31 -33.97
N LEU A 95 -15.90 6.93 -33.82
CA LEU A 95 -14.98 7.24 -34.93
C LEU A 95 -14.39 5.98 -35.59
N GLY A 96 -14.50 4.83 -34.94
CA GLY A 96 -14.14 3.53 -35.51
C GLY A 96 -12.78 2.98 -35.10
N TYR A 97 -12.12 3.58 -34.11
CA TYR A 97 -10.91 3.05 -33.52
C TYR A 97 -11.19 1.72 -32.80
N GLU A 98 -10.57 0.63 -33.25
CA GLU A 98 -10.83 -0.72 -32.77
C GLU A 98 -10.43 -0.92 -31.29
N ASP A 99 -9.35 -0.27 -30.85
CA ASP A 99 -8.89 -0.31 -29.46
C ASP A 99 -9.91 0.37 -28.53
N ALA A 100 -10.46 1.51 -28.95
CA ALA A 100 -11.47 2.23 -28.20
C ALA A 100 -12.77 1.40 -28.10
N GLN A 101 -13.19 0.77 -29.20
CA GLN A 101 -14.35 -0.14 -29.20
C GLN A 101 -14.14 -1.32 -28.25
N HIS A 102 -12.93 -1.89 -28.22
CA HIS A 102 -12.59 -2.93 -27.26
C HIS A 102 -12.67 -2.43 -25.81
N GLN A 103 -12.11 -1.25 -25.51
CA GLN A 103 -12.15 -0.68 -24.17
C GLN A 103 -13.56 -0.35 -23.69
N VAL A 104 -14.42 0.19 -24.56
CA VAL A 104 -15.84 0.42 -24.26
C VAL A 104 -16.55 -0.90 -23.93
N GLY A 105 -16.32 -1.94 -24.73
CA GLY A 105 -16.85 -3.27 -24.45
C GLY A 105 -16.38 -3.83 -23.11
N GLN A 106 -15.10 -3.64 -22.75
CA GLN A 106 -14.59 -4.04 -21.44
C GLN A 106 -15.23 -3.28 -20.28
N ARG A 107 -15.49 -1.98 -20.44
CA ARG A 107 -16.13 -1.16 -19.40
C ARG A 107 -17.57 -1.64 -19.14
N TYR A 108 -18.36 -1.90 -20.19
CA TYR A 108 -19.69 -2.48 -20.05
C TYR A 108 -19.70 -3.91 -19.46
N LEU A 109 -18.64 -4.68 -19.68
CA LEU A 109 -18.51 -6.04 -19.11
C LEU A 109 -18.19 -6.02 -17.61
N HIS A 110 -17.34 -5.10 -17.16
CA HIS A 110 -16.93 -5.01 -15.75
C HIS A 110 -17.80 -4.06 -14.92
N GLY A 111 -18.52 -3.12 -15.54
CA GLY A 111 -19.33 -2.13 -14.84
C GLY A 111 -18.51 -1.05 -14.14
N LYS A 112 -17.30 -0.74 -14.64
CA LYS A 112 -16.44 0.30 -14.05
C LYS A 112 -16.95 1.68 -14.47
N GLY A 113 -17.67 2.35 -13.58
CA GLY A 113 -18.20 3.70 -13.78
C GLY A 113 -19.44 3.79 -14.67
N VAL A 114 -19.99 2.65 -15.12
CA VAL A 114 -21.19 2.53 -15.97
C VAL A 114 -21.95 1.27 -15.55
N GLU A 115 -23.27 1.25 -15.74
CA GLU A 115 -24.08 0.04 -15.52
C GLU A 115 -23.59 -1.14 -16.38
N GLN A 116 -23.63 -2.34 -15.78
CA GLN A 116 -23.18 -3.56 -16.46
C GLN A 116 -24.19 -3.97 -17.52
N HIS A 117 -23.74 -4.03 -18.77
CA HIS A 117 -24.57 -4.45 -19.90
C HIS A 117 -23.79 -5.41 -20.80
N HIS A 118 -23.93 -6.70 -20.51
CA HIS A 118 -23.24 -7.75 -21.27
C HIS A 118 -23.63 -7.78 -22.76
N GLY A 119 -24.89 -7.49 -23.10
CA GLY A 119 -25.35 -7.44 -24.48
C GLY A 119 -24.67 -6.32 -25.29
N GLU A 120 -24.55 -5.13 -24.71
CA GLU A 120 -23.85 -4.00 -25.34
C GLU A 120 -22.35 -4.26 -25.44
N ALA A 121 -21.74 -4.83 -24.40
CA ALA A 121 -20.33 -5.23 -24.42
C ALA A 121 -20.02 -6.15 -25.61
N MET A 122 -20.85 -7.17 -25.84
CA MET A 122 -20.68 -8.11 -26.95
C MET A 122 -20.86 -7.45 -28.31
N ARG A 123 -21.75 -6.46 -28.44
CA ARG A 123 -21.91 -5.68 -29.67
C ARG A 123 -20.64 -4.88 -30.00
N TRP A 124 -20.08 -4.18 -29.02
CA TRP A 124 -18.83 -3.42 -29.19
C TRP A 124 -17.63 -4.32 -29.51
N PHE A 125 -17.50 -5.47 -28.82
CA PHE A 125 -16.46 -6.43 -29.14
C PHE A 125 -16.62 -7.02 -30.54
N LYS A 126 -17.85 -7.24 -31.02
CA LYS A 126 -18.09 -7.72 -32.39
C LYS A 126 -17.63 -6.69 -33.43
N GLN A 127 -17.95 -5.42 -33.24
CA GLN A 127 -17.49 -4.34 -34.14
C GLN A 127 -15.95 -4.26 -34.18
N ALA A 128 -15.30 -4.32 -33.03
CA ALA A 128 -13.83 -4.34 -32.97
C ALA A 128 -13.24 -5.61 -33.61
N ALA A 129 -13.87 -6.76 -33.42
CA ALA A 129 -13.47 -8.03 -34.03
C ALA A 129 -13.62 -8.02 -35.56
N GLU A 130 -14.67 -7.37 -36.10
CA GLU A 130 -14.89 -7.19 -37.54
C GLU A 130 -13.76 -6.39 -38.17
N ARG A 131 -13.34 -5.29 -37.52
CA ARG A 131 -12.13 -4.52 -37.87
C ARG A 131 -10.82 -5.28 -37.66
N GLY A 132 -10.89 -6.43 -37.00
CA GLY A 132 -9.78 -7.37 -36.89
C GLY A 132 -8.95 -7.18 -35.62
N HIS A 133 -9.49 -6.57 -34.58
CA HIS A 133 -8.81 -6.51 -33.28
C HIS A 133 -8.72 -7.94 -32.68
N PRO A 134 -7.51 -8.44 -32.37
CA PRO A 134 -7.32 -9.81 -31.90
C PRO A 134 -7.96 -10.07 -30.53
N HIS A 135 -7.73 -9.17 -29.54
CA HIS A 135 -8.34 -9.33 -28.21
C HIS A 135 -9.87 -9.23 -28.22
N ALA A 136 -10.46 -8.39 -29.07
CA ALA A 136 -11.91 -8.32 -29.20
C ALA A 136 -12.49 -9.63 -29.76
N SER A 137 -11.86 -10.20 -30.79
CA SER A 137 -12.26 -11.50 -31.36
C SER A 137 -12.20 -12.62 -30.31
N TYR A 138 -11.15 -12.63 -29.47
CA TYR A 138 -11.05 -13.54 -28.33
C TYR A 138 -12.17 -13.32 -27.30
N ASN A 139 -12.45 -12.06 -26.93
CA ASN A 139 -13.50 -11.73 -25.96
C ASN A 139 -14.90 -12.09 -26.48
N VAL A 140 -15.18 -11.94 -27.78
CA VAL A 140 -16.44 -12.40 -28.38
C VAL A 140 -16.57 -13.92 -28.25
N ALA A 141 -15.52 -14.67 -28.60
CA ALA A 141 -15.57 -16.12 -28.52
C ALA A 141 -15.74 -16.62 -27.08
N VAL A 142 -14.96 -16.08 -26.14
CA VAL A 142 -15.03 -16.44 -24.72
C VAL A 142 -16.37 -16.02 -24.11
N GLY A 143 -16.88 -14.84 -24.45
CA GLY A 143 -18.20 -14.38 -24.01
C GLY A 143 -19.31 -15.32 -24.47
N HIS A 144 -19.26 -15.76 -25.72
CA HIS A 144 -20.21 -16.74 -26.26
C HIS A 144 -20.11 -18.09 -25.56
N LEU A 145 -18.90 -18.61 -25.33
CA LEU A 145 -18.67 -19.87 -24.62
C LEU A 145 -19.14 -19.81 -23.15
N LYS A 146 -19.06 -18.64 -22.52
CA LYS A 146 -19.59 -18.40 -21.17
C LYS A 146 -21.12 -18.23 -21.13
N GLY A 147 -21.80 -18.26 -22.28
CA GLY A 147 -23.25 -18.10 -22.36
C GLY A 147 -23.72 -16.65 -22.24
N LEU A 148 -22.84 -15.65 -22.45
CA LEU A 148 -23.28 -14.25 -22.50
C LEU A 148 -24.22 -14.05 -23.70
N PRO A 149 -25.19 -13.11 -23.59
CA PRO A 149 -26.14 -12.80 -24.66
C PRO A 149 -25.39 -12.31 -25.88
N SER A 150 -25.12 -13.24 -26.77
CA SER A 150 -24.34 -13.04 -27.98
C SER A 150 -25.08 -13.76 -29.08
N ASN A 151 -25.54 -13.00 -30.07
CA ASN A 151 -26.32 -13.51 -31.20
C ASN A 151 -25.45 -14.31 -32.20
N LEU A 152 -24.41 -15.00 -31.71
CA LEU A 152 -23.55 -15.86 -32.53
C LEU A 152 -24.17 -17.24 -32.62
N LYS A 153 -24.04 -17.88 -33.78
CA LYS A 153 -24.46 -19.27 -33.94
C LYS A 153 -23.47 -20.22 -33.22
N PRO A 154 -23.95 -21.36 -32.70
CA PRO A 154 -23.06 -22.38 -32.18
C PRO A 154 -22.04 -22.79 -33.26
N GLY A 155 -20.75 -22.72 -32.91
CA GLY A 155 -19.62 -23.01 -33.82
C GLY A 155 -18.93 -21.78 -34.44
N GLU A 156 -19.56 -20.61 -34.47
CA GLU A 156 -18.90 -19.38 -34.97
C GLU A 156 -17.81 -18.86 -34.03
N ALA A 157 -17.95 -19.08 -32.72
CA ALA A 157 -16.96 -18.67 -31.71
C ALA A 157 -15.56 -19.25 -32.01
N ARG A 158 -15.47 -20.49 -32.49
CA ARG A 158 -14.20 -21.13 -32.84
C ARG A 158 -13.51 -20.41 -34.00
N LYS A 159 -14.28 -19.92 -34.99
CA LYS A 159 -13.74 -19.10 -36.09
C LYS A 159 -13.10 -17.81 -35.59
N TYR A 160 -13.74 -17.14 -34.61
CA TYR A 160 -13.17 -15.94 -33.98
C TYR A 160 -11.88 -16.23 -33.20
N LEU A 161 -11.78 -17.39 -32.53
CA LEU A 161 -10.54 -17.83 -31.87
C LEU A 161 -9.40 -18.08 -32.86
N HIS A 162 -9.67 -18.77 -33.97
CA HIS A 162 -8.67 -18.99 -35.02
C HIS A 162 -8.20 -17.67 -35.63
N ARG A 163 -9.13 -16.72 -35.88
CA ARG A 163 -8.77 -15.37 -36.38
C ARG A 163 -7.90 -14.59 -35.39
N ALA A 164 -8.20 -14.69 -34.09
CA ALA A 164 -7.38 -14.07 -33.05
C ALA A 164 -5.98 -14.69 -32.96
N ALA A 165 -5.90 -16.03 -33.03
CA ALA A 165 -4.64 -16.76 -32.99
C ALA A 165 -3.75 -16.45 -34.21
N ALA A 166 -4.34 -16.37 -35.41
CA ALA A 166 -3.63 -16.01 -36.63
C ALA A 166 -3.00 -14.60 -36.56
N LYS A 167 -3.60 -13.69 -35.78
CA LYS A 167 -3.09 -12.34 -35.52
C LYS A 167 -2.11 -12.26 -34.33
N GLY A 168 -1.65 -13.40 -33.82
CA GLY A 168 -0.63 -13.46 -32.77
C GLY A 168 -1.16 -13.42 -31.34
N HIS A 169 -2.47 -13.56 -31.12
CA HIS A 169 -3.01 -13.63 -29.76
C HIS A 169 -2.70 -15.00 -29.13
N TYR A 170 -1.68 -15.05 -28.27
CA TYR A 170 -1.18 -16.29 -27.66
C TYR A 170 -2.29 -17.06 -26.92
N SER A 171 -3.12 -16.35 -26.14
CA SER A 171 -4.15 -16.98 -25.31
C SER A 171 -5.21 -17.72 -26.13
N SER A 172 -5.53 -17.27 -27.35
CA SER A 172 -6.53 -17.93 -28.20
C SER A 172 -6.00 -19.18 -28.89
N SER A 173 -4.68 -19.31 -29.06
CA SER A 173 -4.06 -20.47 -29.71
C SER A 173 -4.33 -21.77 -28.94
N ARG A 174 -4.40 -21.69 -27.60
CA ARG A 174 -4.73 -22.85 -26.75
C ARG A 174 -6.18 -23.33 -26.91
N TYR A 175 -7.11 -22.41 -27.13
CA TYR A 175 -8.53 -22.74 -27.30
C TYR A 175 -8.89 -23.13 -28.74
N ALA A 176 -7.96 -22.96 -29.68
CA ALA A 176 -8.17 -23.26 -31.10
C ALA A 176 -7.83 -24.72 -31.48
N GLN A 177 -7.02 -25.41 -30.65
CA GLN A 177 -6.70 -26.84 -30.77
C GLN A 177 -7.94 -27.67 -30.43
#